data_AF-A0A2N2EUC4-F1
#
_entry.id   AF-A0A2N2EUC4-F1
#
_cell.length_a   1.000
_cell.length_b   1.000
_cell.length_c   1.000
_cell.angle_alpha   90.00
_cell.angle_beta   90.00
_cell.angle_gamma   90.00
#
_symmetry.space_group_name_H-M   'P 1'
#
loop_
_entity.id
_entity.type
_entity.pdbx_description
1 polymer ?
#
loop_
_entity_poly.entity_id
_entity_poly.type
_entity_poly.pdbx_seq_one_letter_code
_entity_poly.pdbx_strand_id
1 'polypeptide(L)'
;MIFRNSQKLEKKGGFYHPFFLILLLMFGQYIDAAYKFPPNEEKFIEGMSEFFANEEYEHLDKLAGILRTSKSRYPGGDWKIVCFYAGLRRVPGKTKATEEVWKNHQNIFKKWIKKYPDSITAKIGYAAFLCDYAWQARGGGVSYTVNENQWDVFHNRLAEAEKVLNGVSKAKRKKDPMWYSIMQTAALGQGWERERYEKHFNEAIACEPFFEDFYYTKAHYLLPRWHGKKGEWEEFALEIRKQIGGKKGSSIYAYICKMLSRYYPHDGFFGVVNVDWEKLKQGMKDIEELYGTSNRHLNEFLSMACQADDKKMAQELFEWLGDDWDEYVWGKQWRVEQYRKWAYSAGKGKEGVWKTEVSHLKGEELKDFGFKDTNGELVKLSRLGADLILINVWKPEVCKLYCETSYDGIDVLNKLNEAFSEKELKIIGISRGNKMTAKRLLETKDVNYTLIMVDFMAYPFSKVETYPTFFIVSKDGFVLEVLEGSKTYKELKIAILRNSHSKKGKK
;
A
#
# COMPACT_ATOMS: atom_id res chain seq x y z
N MET A 1 -20.25 -49.56 21.79
CA MET A 1 -19.81 -50.84 22.38
C MET A 1 -18.40 -51.14 21.87
N ILE A 2 -17.43 -50.76 22.71
CA ILE A 2 -16.05 -51.24 22.90
C ILE A 2 -15.55 -52.41 22.00
N PHE A 3 -14.38 -52.16 21.37
CA PHE A 3 -13.27 -53.06 20.97
C PHE A 3 -13.50 -54.23 19.99
N ARG A 4 -12.68 -54.28 18.92
CA ARG A 4 -11.56 -55.26 18.75
C ARG A 4 -11.05 -55.26 17.31
N ASN A 5 -9.78 -54.90 17.13
CA ASN A 5 -8.73 -55.72 16.50
C ASN A 5 -7.56 -54.86 16.04
N SER A 6 -6.69 -54.54 17.00
CA SER A 6 -5.29 -54.29 16.76
C SER A 6 -4.55 -55.62 16.92
N GLN A 7 -3.85 -56.07 15.87
CA GLN A 7 -2.51 -56.67 15.94
C GLN A 7 -2.13 -57.27 14.58
N LYS A 8 -1.26 -56.54 13.86
CA LYS A 8 0.02 -57.02 13.35
C LYS A 8 0.55 -55.96 12.38
N LEU A 9 1.66 -55.32 12.76
CA LEU A 9 2.85 -55.05 11.95
C LEU A 9 3.70 -53.98 12.63
N GLU A 10 4.64 -54.44 13.46
CA GLU A 10 5.90 -53.70 13.66
C GLU A 10 6.86 -54.09 12.53
N LYS A 11 7.37 -53.09 11.78
CA LYS A 11 8.81 -52.74 11.70
C LYS A 11 9.14 -51.89 10.47
N LYS A 12 9.80 -50.76 10.78
CA LYS A 12 10.83 -50.02 10.02
C LYS A 12 10.40 -49.25 8.75
N GLY A 13 10.58 -47.93 8.81
CA GLY A 13 10.70 -47.05 7.65
C GLY A 13 9.92 -45.75 7.85
N GLY A 14 10.63 -44.63 8.06
CA GLY A 14 10.04 -43.34 8.41
C GLY A 14 8.99 -42.86 7.42
N PHE A 15 7.77 -42.67 7.93
CA PHE A 15 6.71 -41.93 7.26
C PHE A 15 6.26 -40.84 8.23
N TYR A 16 6.41 -39.57 7.83
CA TYR A 16 5.74 -38.46 8.49
C TYR A 16 4.23 -38.69 8.35
N HIS A 17 3.59 -39.08 9.45
CA HIS A 17 2.19 -39.51 9.49
C HIS A 17 1.26 -38.29 9.38
N PRO A 18 0.21 -38.30 8.54
CA PRO A 18 -0.75 -37.18 8.39
C PRO A 18 -1.49 -36.82 9.69
N PHE A 19 -1.41 -37.67 10.72
CA PHE A 19 -1.97 -37.40 12.05
C PHE A 19 -1.24 -36.29 12.81
N PHE A 20 0.05 -36.03 12.54
CA PHE A 20 0.80 -34.98 13.24
C PHE A 20 0.35 -33.57 12.80
N LEU A 21 -0.02 -33.41 11.52
CA LEU A 21 -0.61 -32.17 11.00
C LEU A 21 -2.03 -31.96 11.51
N ILE A 22 -2.83 -33.03 11.61
CA ILE A 22 -4.22 -32.95 12.12
C ILE A 22 -4.24 -32.62 13.62
N LEU A 23 -3.30 -33.16 14.42
CA LEU A 23 -3.17 -32.80 15.84
C LEU A 23 -2.75 -31.35 16.07
N LEU A 24 -1.88 -30.79 15.22
CA LEU A 24 -1.49 -29.36 15.26
C LEU A 24 -2.66 -28.44 14.89
N LEU A 25 -3.45 -28.79 13.88
CA LEU A 25 -4.65 -28.05 13.47
C LEU A 25 -5.74 -28.09 14.55
N MET A 26 -5.95 -29.25 15.19
CA MET A 26 -6.90 -29.38 16.30
C MET A 26 -6.45 -28.64 17.56
N PHE A 27 -5.14 -28.60 17.86
CA PHE A 27 -4.60 -27.78 18.96
C PHE A 27 -4.76 -26.28 18.72
N GLY A 28 -4.60 -25.82 17.47
CA GLY A 28 -4.82 -24.41 17.11
C GLY A 28 -6.25 -23.95 17.37
N GLN A 29 -7.24 -24.74 16.97
CA GLN A 29 -8.66 -24.45 17.22
C GLN A 29 -9.02 -24.51 18.72
N TYR A 30 -8.46 -25.46 19.47
CA TYR A 30 -8.69 -25.56 20.92
C TYR A 30 -8.07 -24.40 21.72
N ILE A 31 -6.89 -23.92 21.30
CA ILE A 31 -6.24 -22.75 21.92
C ILE A 31 -7.04 -21.48 21.62
N ASP A 32 -7.53 -21.32 20.39
CA ASP A 32 -8.37 -20.17 19.99
C ASP A 32 -9.73 -20.16 20.70
N ALA A 33 -10.25 -21.32 21.10
CA ALA A 33 -11.46 -21.41 21.92
C ALA A 33 -11.19 -21.11 23.41
N ALA A 34 -10.00 -21.47 23.91
CA ALA A 34 -9.60 -21.24 25.31
C ALA A 34 -9.18 -19.80 25.59
N TYR A 35 -8.53 -19.14 24.63
CA TYR A 35 -8.27 -17.70 24.60
C TYR A 35 -9.28 -17.09 23.63
N LYS A 36 -10.39 -16.50 24.11
CA LYS A 36 -11.41 -15.85 23.27
C LYS A 36 -10.81 -14.71 22.43
N PHE A 37 -10.10 -15.02 21.36
CA PHE A 37 -9.51 -14.02 20.48
C PHE A 37 -10.63 -13.26 19.78
N PRO A 38 -10.52 -11.93 19.64
CA PRO A 38 -11.45 -11.18 18.84
C PRO A 38 -11.54 -11.79 17.43
N PRO A 39 -12.75 -11.88 16.85
CA PRO A 39 -12.96 -12.54 15.57
C PRO A 39 -12.39 -11.75 14.39
N ASN A 40 -12.00 -10.49 14.59
CA ASN A 40 -11.38 -9.66 13.57
C ASN A 40 -10.00 -9.15 14.02
N GLU A 41 -9.15 -8.88 13.04
CA GLU A 41 -7.75 -8.50 13.22
C GLU A 41 -7.63 -7.15 13.93
N GLU A 42 -8.48 -6.17 13.60
CA GLU A 42 -8.38 -4.81 14.11
C GLU A 42 -8.66 -4.74 15.63
N LYS A 43 -9.71 -5.41 16.12
CA LYS A 43 -9.99 -5.48 17.57
C LYS A 43 -8.89 -6.21 18.32
N PHE A 44 -8.25 -7.19 17.70
CA PHE A 44 -7.10 -7.86 18.31
C PHE A 44 -5.88 -6.94 18.39
N ILE A 45 -5.60 -6.19 17.33
CA ILE A 45 -4.54 -5.18 17.31
C ILE A 45 -4.80 -4.11 18.39
N GLU A 46 -6.03 -3.63 18.52
CA GLU A 46 -6.45 -2.68 19.57
C GLU A 46 -6.23 -3.24 20.97
N GLY A 47 -6.69 -4.46 21.24
CA GLY A 47 -6.48 -5.11 22.55
C GLY A 47 -5.00 -5.29 22.89
N MET A 48 -4.17 -5.64 21.91
CA MET A 48 -2.71 -5.74 22.15
C MET A 48 -2.08 -4.37 22.43
N SER A 49 -2.57 -3.31 21.77
CA SER A 49 -2.16 -1.94 22.07
C SER A 49 -2.57 -1.51 23.47
N GLU A 50 -3.74 -1.93 23.95
CA GLU A 50 -4.24 -1.65 25.31
C GLU A 50 -3.42 -2.37 26.37
N PHE A 51 -3.21 -3.69 26.24
CA PHE A 51 -2.34 -4.45 27.14
C PHE A 51 -0.92 -3.88 27.17
N PHE A 52 -0.41 -3.44 26.03
CA PHE A 52 0.90 -2.78 25.96
C PHE A 52 0.91 -1.46 26.74
N ALA A 53 -0.09 -0.59 26.53
CA ALA A 53 -0.21 0.68 27.23
C ALA A 53 -0.34 0.52 28.76
N ASN A 54 -1.01 -0.56 29.20
CA ASN A 54 -1.18 -0.92 30.61
C ASN A 54 0.01 -1.69 31.20
N GLU A 55 1.11 -1.83 30.46
CA GLU A 55 2.34 -2.51 30.92
C GLU A 55 2.11 -3.99 31.33
N GLU A 56 1.15 -4.69 30.70
CA GLU A 56 0.79 -6.09 30.97
C GLU A 56 1.79 -7.09 30.34
N TYR A 57 3.07 -6.90 30.64
CA TYR A 57 4.19 -7.57 30.00
C TYR A 57 4.15 -9.10 30.07
N GLU A 58 3.78 -9.68 31.21
CA GLU A 58 3.73 -11.14 31.38
C GLU A 58 2.62 -11.76 30.53
N HIS A 59 1.46 -11.10 30.47
CA HIS A 59 0.34 -11.50 29.63
C HIS A 59 0.76 -11.50 28.15
N LEU A 60 1.39 -10.41 27.71
CA LEU A 60 1.86 -10.25 26.34
C LEU A 60 2.94 -11.29 25.97
N ASP A 61 3.88 -11.58 26.87
CA ASP A 61 4.91 -12.60 26.64
C ASP A 61 4.33 -14.01 26.53
N LYS A 62 3.40 -14.36 27.43
CA LYS A 62 2.69 -15.64 27.40
C LYS A 62 1.90 -15.79 26.10
N LEU A 63 1.15 -14.74 25.73
CA LEU A 63 0.35 -14.75 24.51
C LEU A 63 1.22 -14.88 23.26
N ALA A 64 2.30 -14.11 23.14
CA ALA A 64 3.23 -14.25 22.02
C ALA A 64 3.85 -15.66 21.95
N GLY A 65 4.16 -16.27 23.09
CA GLY A 65 4.62 -17.66 23.16
C GLY A 65 3.61 -18.66 22.61
N ILE A 66 2.32 -18.48 22.93
CA ILE A 66 1.22 -19.29 22.39
C ILE A 66 1.15 -19.13 20.87
N LEU A 67 1.12 -17.89 20.36
CA LEU A 67 0.97 -17.60 18.94
C LEU A 67 2.14 -18.12 18.09
N ARG A 68 3.38 -18.04 18.60
CA ARG A 68 4.57 -18.63 17.94
C ARG A 68 4.45 -20.14 17.80
N THR A 69 3.95 -20.79 18.85
CA THR A 69 3.87 -22.26 18.91
C THR A 69 2.72 -22.79 18.06
N SER A 70 1.54 -22.16 18.16
CA SER A 70 0.35 -22.58 17.42
C SER A 70 0.40 -22.20 15.95
N LYS A 71 1.20 -21.19 15.59
CA LYS A 71 1.24 -20.61 14.24
C LYS A 71 -0.15 -20.20 13.75
N SER A 72 -0.99 -19.73 14.67
CA SER A 72 -2.40 -19.46 14.40
C SER A 72 -2.58 -18.29 13.42
N ARG A 73 -3.65 -18.40 12.62
CA ARG A 73 -4.02 -17.45 11.57
C ARG A 73 -5.49 -17.09 11.70
N TYR A 74 -5.84 -15.93 11.17
CA TYR A 74 -7.24 -15.56 10.92
C TYR A 74 -7.75 -16.18 9.61
N PRO A 75 -9.07 -16.28 9.42
CA PRO A 75 -9.64 -16.42 8.09
C PRO A 75 -9.08 -15.36 7.14
N GLY A 76 -8.79 -15.72 5.89
CA GLY A 76 -8.02 -14.89 4.96
C GLY A 76 -6.50 -15.01 5.10
N GLY A 77 -6.01 -15.81 6.06
CA GLY A 77 -4.63 -16.26 6.14
C GLY A 77 -3.67 -15.37 6.94
N ASP A 78 -4.11 -14.24 7.46
CA ASP A 78 -3.22 -13.34 8.21
C ASP A 78 -2.74 -13.98 9.51
N TRP A 79 -1.42 -13.93 9.76
CA TRP A 79 -0.83 -14.49 10.97
C TRP A 79 -1.18 -13.66 12.19
N LYS A 80 -1.70 -14.31 13.24
CA LYS A 80 -2.04 -13.62 14.49
C LYS A 80 -0.81 -13.00 15.16
N ILE A 81 0.39 -13.60 15.00
CA ILE A 81 1.63 -13.02 15.53
C ILE A 81 2.00 -11.70 14.83
N VAL A 82 1.67 -11.53 13.54
CA VAL A 82 1.89 -10.26 12.82
C VAL A 82 0.95 -9.19 13.40
N CYS A 83 -0.34 -9.50 13.56
CA CYS A 83 -1.31 -8.61 14.20
C CYS A 83 -0.91 -8.27 15.64
N PHE A 84 -0.37 -9.24 16.39
CA PHE A 84 0.10 -9.04 17.76
C PHE A 84 1.17 -7.94 17.83
N TYR A 85 2.23 -8.05 17.01
CA TYR A 85 3.26 -7.01 16.97
C TYR A 85 2.78 -5.70 16.35
N ALA A 86 1.80 -5.75 15.44
CA ALA A 86 1.16 -4.54 14.94
C ALA A 86 0.44 -3.76 16.05
N GLY A 87 -0.14 -4.43 17.04
CA GLY A 87 -0.68 -3.79 18.24
C GLY A 87 0.39 -3.17 19.11
N LEU A 88 1.48 -3.90 19.38
CA LEU A 88 2.57 -3.38 20.23
C LEU A 88 3.25 -2.12 19.65
N ARG A 89 3.36 -2.00 18.32
CA ARG A 89 3.98 -0.84 17.67
C ARG A 89 3.01 0.31 17.36
N ARG A 90 1.71 0.12 17.61
CA ARG A 90 0.68 1.11 17.28
C ARG A 90 0.75 2.32 18.21
N VAL A 91 1.33 3.41 17.72
CA VAL A 91 1.41 4.67 18.45
C VAL A 91 0.07 5.43 18.39
N PRO A 92 -0.50 5.86 19.54
CA PRO A 92 -1.72 6.66 19.58
C PRO A 92 -1.61 7.93 18.73
N GLY A 93 -2.65 8.26 17.96
CA GLY A 93 -2.66 9.44 17.10
C GLY A 93 -1.96 9.28 15.74
N LYS A 94 -1.28 8.14 15.49
CA LYS A 94 -0.65 7.77 14.20
C LYS A 94 0.19 8.92 13.61
N THR A 95 -0.18 9.43 12.43
CA THR A 95 0.54 10.51 11.73
C THR A 95 0.44 11.88 12.40
N LYS A 96 -0.47 12.05 13.37
CA LYS A 96 -0.65 13.27 14.16
C LYS A 96 -0.01 13.18 15.56
N ALA A 97 0.61 12.04 15.88
CA ALA A 97 1.27 11.84 17.16
C ALA A 97 2.46 12.80 17.33
N THR A 98 2.57 13.44 18.49
CA THR A 98 3.70 14.31 18.83
C THR A 98 4.93 13.46 19.18
N GLU A 99 6.13 14.04 19.08
CA GLU A 99 7.39 13.39 19.50
C GLU A 99 7.32 12.86 20.95
N GLU A 100 6.59 13.56 21.83
CA GLU A 100 6.36 13.12 23.21
C GLU A 100 5.59 11.80 23.28
N VAL A 101 4.55 11.63 22.46
CA VAL A 101 3.78 10.38 22.39
C VAL A 101 4.68 9.22 21.93
N TRP A 102 5.54 9.44 20.92
CA TRP A 102 6.49 8.43 20.48
C TRP A 102 7.52 8.08 21.56
N LYS A 103 8.07 9.07 22.27
CA LYS A 103 8.99 8.84 23.39
C LYS A 103 8.33 8.08 24.54
N ASN A 104 7.07 8.39 24.86
CA ASN A 104 6.32 7.65 25.87
C ASN A 104 6.12 6.19 25.47
N HIS A 105 5.77 5.92 24.21
CA HIS A 105 5.66 4.57 23.67
C HIS A 105 6.99 3.81 23.72
N GLN A 106 8.10 4.47 23.36
CA GLN A 106 9.45 3.93 23.51
C GLN A 106 9.78 3.57 24.96
N ASN A 107 9.38 4.39 25.92
CA ASN A 107 9.66 4.18 27.34
C ASN A 107 8.97 2.93 27.89
N ILE A 108 7.77 2.58 27.41
CA ILE A 108 7.08 1.34 27.78
C ILE A 108 7.90 0.12 27.36
N PHE A 109 8.42 0.09 26.12
CA PHE A 109 9.33 -0.98 25.68
C PHE A 109 10.61 -1.05 26.52
N LYS A 110 11.23 0.10 26.83
CA LYS A 110 12.43 0.14 27.67
C LYS A 110 12.18 -0.40 29.08
N LYS A 111 11.03 -0.08 29.68
CA LYS A 111 10.60 -0.66 30.97
C LYS A 111 10.38 -2.17 30.86
N TRP A 112 9.70 -2.65 29.81
CA TRP A 112 9.51 -4.08 29.58
C TRP A 112 10.85 -4.82 29.49
N ILE A 113 11.77 -4.37 28.63
CA ILE A 113 13.09 -5.00 28.45
C ILE A 113 13.89 -4.96 29.75
N LYS A 114 13.81 -3.88 30.53
CA LYS A 114 14.48 -3.79 31.84
C LYS A 114 13.91 -4.80 32.85
N LYS A 115 12.59 -4.97 32.89
CA LYS A 115 11.91 -5.89 33.82
C LYS A 115 12.07 -7.36 33.40
N TYR A 116 12.08 -7.63 32.10
CA TYR A 116 12.19 -8.96 31.52
C TYR A 116 13.29 -9.01 30.44
N PRO A 117 14.59 -8.98 30.84
CA PRO A 117 15.71 -8.88 29.89
C PRO A 117 15.83 -10.07 28.92
N ASP A 118 15.21 -11.21 29.27
CA ASP A 118 15.18 -12.41 28.44
C ASP A 118 13.97 -12.51 27.50
N SER A 119 13.02 -11.57 27.60
CA SER A 119 11.84 -11.50 26.75
C SER A 119 12.23 -11.26 25.29
N ILE A 120 11.99 -12.27 24.46
CA ILE A 120 12.16 -12.14 23.00
C ILE A 120 11.08 -11.24 22.41
N THR A 121 9.88 -11.24 23.01
CA THR A 121 8.73 -10.44 22.57
C THR A 121 9.00 -8.95 22.75
N ALA A 122 9.51 -8.55 23.92
CA ALA A 122 9.85 -7.16 24.20
C ALA A 122 10.92 -6.65 23.23
N LYS A 123 11.97 -7.45 22.98
CA LYS A 123 13.08 -7.08 22.08
C LYS A 123 12.62 -6.96 20.62
N ILE A 124 11.89 -7.95 20.11
CA ILE A 124 11.38 -7.93 18.73
C ILE A 124 10.37 -6.79 18.55
N GLY A 125 9.45 -6.62 19.50
CA GLY A 125 8.46 -5.53 19.47
C GLY A 125 9.12 -4.16 19.53
N TYR A 126 10.15 -4.01 20.37
CA TYR A 126 10.90 -2.75 20.45
C TYR A 126 11.64 -2.43 19.16
N ALA A 127 12.28 -3.42 18.54
CA ALA A 127 12.93 -3.25 17.25
C ALA A 127 11.93 -2.90 16.12
N ALA A 128 10.74 -3.51 16.12
CA ALA A 128 9.67 -3.17 15.18
C ALA A 128 9.22 -1.71 15.34
N PHE A 129 9.00 -1.29 16.59
CA PHE A 129 8.69 0.09 16.92
C PHE A 129 9.80 1.06 16.50
N LEU A 130 11.08 0.72 16.72
CA LEU A 130 12.22 1.55 16.30
C LEU A 130 12.28 1.70 14.78
N CYS A 131 11.91 0.67 14.01
CA CYS A 131 11.78 0.78 12.56
C CYS A 131 10.70 1.81 12.20
N ASP A 132 9.48 1.69 12.74
CA ASP A 132 8.40 2.65 12.50
C ASP A 132 8.80 4.08 12.92
N TYR A 133 9.50 4.20 14.05
CA TYR A 133 9.94 5.48 14.57
C TYR A 133 11.06 6.10 13.73
N ALA A 134 11.92 5.29 13.12
CA ALA A 134 12.85 5.76 12.11
C ALA A 134 12.08 6.35 10.92
N TRP A 135 11.15 5.58 10.33
CA TRP A 135 10.34 6.02 9.19
C TRP A 135 9.52 7.28 9.48
N GLN A 136 9.06 7.45 10.72
CA GLN A 136 8.44 8.70 11.16
C GLN A 136 9.41 9.89 11.13
N ALA A 137 10.66 9.72 11.57
CA ALA A 137 11.67 10.78 11.56
C ALA A 137 12.01 11.25 10.13
N ARG A 138 12.21 10.29 9.24
CA ARG A 138 12.46 10.53 7.81
C ARG A 138 11.28 11.26 7.17
N GLY A 139 10.08 10.97 7.66
CA GLY A 139 8.82 11.34 7.05
C GLY A 139 8.58 10.56 5.76
N GLY A 140 7.39 10.71 5.18
CA GLY A 140 7.08 10.00 3.93
C GLY A 140 7.90 10.45 2.71
N GLY A 141 8.80 11.44 2.88
CA GLY A 141 9.61 12.13 1.85
C GLY A 141 10.29 11.18 0.87
N VAL A 142 10.39 11.58 -0.40
CA VAL A 142 11.43 11.06 -1.29
C VAL A 142 12.79 11.54 -0.79
N SER A 143 13.85 10.79 -1.05
CA SER A 143 15.15 10.91 -0.34
C SER A 143 15.73 12.33 -0.33
N TYR A 144 15.62 13.07 -1.43
CA TYR A 144 16.13 14.44 -1.57
C TYR A 144 15.31 15.51 -0.81
N THR A 145 14.14 15.15 -0.26
CA THR A 145 13.30 16.06 0.55
C THR A 145 13.54 15.94 2.06
N VAL A 146 14.42 15.04 2.47
CA VAL A 146 14.73 14.74 3.87
C VAL A 146 16.02 15.48 4.22
N ASN A 147 16.00 16.30 5.28
CA ASN A 147 17.21 17.03 5.68
C ASN A 147 18.20 16.11 6.43
N GLU A 148 19.46 16.53 6.55
CA GLU A 148 20.53 15.73 7.16
C GLU A 148 20.20 15.25 8.58
N ASN A 149 19.67 16.15 9.44
CA ASN A 149 19.27 15.79 10.80
C ASN A 149 18.19 14.69 10.84
N GLN A 150 17.25 14.69 9.89
CA GLN A 150 16.24 13.63 9.78
C GLN A 150 16.84 12.30 9.35
N TRP A 151 17.85 12.32 8.47
CA TRP A 151 18.62 11.13 8.08
C TRP A 151 19.40 10.55 9.24
N ASP A 152 20.08 11.39 10.02
CA ASP A 152 20.82 10.94 11.20
C ASP A 152 19.91 10.25 12.21
N VAL A 153 18.74 10.85 12.51
CA VAL A 153 17.76 10.24 13.41
C VAL A 153 17.22 8.93 12.84
N PHE A 154 16.93 8.88 11.54
CA PHE A 154 16.48 7.67 10.84
C PHE A 154 17.51 6.54 10.96
N HIS A 155 18.77 6.78 10.59
CA HIS A 155 19.81 5.77 10.62
C HIS A 155 20.16 5.33 12.04
N ASN A 156 20.19 6.25 13.01
CA ASN A 156 20.44 5.92 14.41
C ASN A 156 19.35 5.01 14.98
N ARG A 157 18.07 5.28 14.69
CA ARG A 157 16.95 4.44 15.14
C ARG A 157 16.99 3.05 14.49
N LEU A 158 17.34 2.94 13.21
CA LEU A 158 17.52 1.65 12.54
C LEU A 158 18.72 0.85 13.09
N ALA A 159 19.84 1.52 13.36
CA ALA A 159 21.00 0.90 13.98
C ALA A 159 20.68 0.39 15.39
N GLU A 160 19.87 1.13 16.16
CA GLU A 160 19.37 0.65 17.45
C GLU A 160 18.46 -0.58 17.28
N ALA A 161 17.57 -0.58 16.29
CA ALA A 161 16.70 -1.73 16.00
C ALA A 161 17.51 -3.00 15.68
N GLU A 162 18.50 -2.87 14.79
CA GLU A 162 19.43 -3.97 14.45
C GLU A 162 20.20 -4.45 15.68
N LYS A 163 20.71 -3.53 16.52
CA LYS A 163 21.44 -3.87 17.75
C LYS A 163 20.55 -4.66 18.72
N VAL A 164 19.30 -4.24 18.91
CA VAL A 164 18.32 -4.95 19.77
C VAL A 164 18.06 -6.36 19.23
N LEU A 165 17.85 -6.50 17.93
CA LEU A 165 17.64 -7.80 17.28
C LEU A 165 18.85 -8.72 17.40
N ASN A 166 20.06 -8.21 17.19
CA ASN A 166 21.30 -8.97 17.32
C ASN A 166 21.60 -9.37 18.78
N GLY A 167 21.01 -8.69 19.77
CA GLY A 167 21.00 -9.09 21.18
C GLY A 167 20.10 -10.31 21.49
N VAL A 168 19.31 -10.79 20.53
CA VAL A 168 18.55 -12.04 20.64
C VAL A 168 19.42 -13.20 20.15
N SER A 169 19.63 -14.22 20.99
CA SER A 169 20.48 -15.35 20.63
C SER A 169 19.96 -16.11 19.40
N LYS A 170 20.87 -16.72 18.62
CA LYS A 170 20.52 -17.51 17.42
C LYS A 170 19.49 -18.61 17.71
N ALA A 171 19.55 -19.23 18.89
CA ALA A 171 18.58 -20.25 19.29
C ALA A 171 17.19 -19.66 19.58
N LYS A 172 17.13 -18.43 20.13
CA LYS A 172 15.88 -17.74 20.45
C LYS A 172 15.24 -17.14 19.20
N ARG A 173 16.01 -16.54 18.27
CA ARG A 173 15.45 -15.90 17.07
C ARG A 173 14.73 -16.87 16.13
N LYS A 174 15.15 -18.14 16.06
CA LYS A 174 14.47 -19.18 15.28
C LYS A 174 13.06 -19.53 15.79
N LYS A 175 12.69 -19.08 17.00
CA LYS A 175 11.36 -19.34 17.58
C LYS A 175 10.31 -18.32 17.18
N ASP A 176 10.70 -17.18 16.62
CA ASP A 176 9.78 -16.12 16.24
C ASP A 176 10.10 -15.62 14.82
N PRO A 177 9.26 -15.91 13.81
CA PRO A 177 9.51 -15.49 12.45
C PRO A 177 9.59 -13.96 12.33
N MET A 178 8.93 -13.20 13.22
CA MET A 178 8.96 -11.74 13.17
C MET A 178 10.37 -11.15 13.32
N TRP A 179 11.29 -11.85 14.00
CA TRP A 179 12.69 -11.41 14.08
C TRP A 179 13.29 -11.21 12.68
N TYR A 180 13.07 -12.15 11.76
CA TYR A 180 13.64 -12.07 10.42
C TYR A 180 12.95 -10.99 9.58
N SER A 181 11.63 -10.87 9.65
CA SER A 181 10.85 -9.86 8.90
C SER A 181 11.20 -8.43 9.34
N ILE A 182 11.37 -8.20 10.64
CA ILE A 182 11.76 -6.89 11.17
C ILE A 182 13.22 -6.56 10.80
N MET A 183 14.12 -7.54 10.83
CA MET A 183 15.49 -7.34 10.33
C MET A 183 15.50 -7.01 8.82
N GLN A 184 14.65 -7.64 8.00
CA GLN A 184 14.49 -7.28 6.58
C GLN A 184 14.00 -5.84 6.41
N THR A 185 13.10 -5.39 7.29
CA THR A 185 12.59 -4.01 7.31
C THR A 185 13.70 -3.01 7.68
N ALA A 186 14.54 -3.33 8.68
CA ALA A 186 15.70 -2.53 9.01
C ALA A 186 16.72 -2.51 7.86
N ALA A 187 17.01 -3.67 7.27
CA ALA A 187 17.94 -3.83 6.15
C ALA A 187 17.56 -3.00 4.92
N LEU A 188 16.26 -2.90 4.61
CA LEU A 188 15.74 -2.01 3.57
C LEU A 188 16.18 -0.56 3.80
N GLY A 189 15.90 -0.03 5.01
CA GLY A 189 16.17 1.36 5.36
C GLY A 189 17.65 1.66 5.56
N GLN A 190 18.44 0.70 6.03
CA GLN A 190 19.89 0.81 6.17
C GLN A 190 20.64 0.66 4.85
N GLY A 191 19.97 0.24 3.78
CA GLY A 191 20.59 0.02 2.49
C GLY A 191 21.58 -1.15 2.50
N TRP A 192 21.20 -2.28 3.09
CA TRP A 192 22.07 -3.46 3.06
C TRP A 192 22.37 -3.89 1.63
N GLU A 193 23.64 -4.23 1.41
CA GLU A 193 24.12 -4.87 0.20
C GLU A 193 23.34 -6.14 -0.13
N ARG A 194 23.14 -6.38 -1.43
CA ARG A 194 22.24 -7.43 -1.92
C ARG A 194 22.59 -8.81 -1.39
N GLU A 195 23.88 -9.17 -1.41
CA GLU A 195 24.36 -10.46 -0.93
C GLU A 195 24.01 -10.69 0.56
N ARG A 196 24.16 -9.65 1.39
CA ARG A 196 23.83 -9.70 2.81
C ARG A 196 22.34 -9.89 3.03
N TYR A 197 21.50 -9.18 2.26
CA TYR A 197 20.05 -9.31 2.31
C TYR A 197 19.59 -10.72 1.90
N GLU A 198 20.12 -11.25 0.80
CA GLU A 198 19.78 -12.58 0.29
C GLU A 198 20.16 -13.69 1.26
N LYS A 199 21.33 -13.60 1.91
CA LYS A 199 21.74 -14.55 2.95
C LYS A 199 20.75 -14.58 4.12
N HIS A 200 20.30 -13.40 4.56
CA HIS A 200 19.30 -13.29 5.63
C HIS A 200 17.93 -13.84 5.21
N PHE A 201 17.47 -13.52 4.00
CA PHE A 201 16.23 -14.05 3.44
C PHE A 201 16.26 -15.59 3.36
N ASN A 202 17.37 -16.17 2.89
CA ASN A 202 17.54 -17.62 2.82
C ASN A 202 17.52 -18.28 4.21
N GLU A 203 18.10 -17.64 5.24
CA GLU A 203 17.98 -18.14 6.61
C GLU A 203 16.53 -18.08 7.11
N ALA A 204 15.79 -17.02 6.78
CA ALA A 204 14.40 -16.82 7.18
C ALA A 204 13.48 -17.92 6.61
N ILE A 205 13.52 -18.13 5.28
CA ILE A 205 12.68 -19.13 4.61
C ILE A 205 13.08 -20.57 4.96
N ALA A 206 14.33 -20.82 5.34
CA ALA A 206 14.73 -22.13 5.88
C ALA A 206 14.14 -22.37 7.29
N CYS A 207 13.85 -21.31 8.04
CA CYS A 207 13.29 -21.38 9.38
C CYS A 207 11.76 -21.52 9.38
N GLU A 208 11.06 -20.72 8.58
CA GLU A 208 9.61 -20.78 8.43
C GLU A 208 9.22 -20.53 6.96
N PRO A 209 9.21 -21.57 6.10
CA PRO A 209 9.03 -21.41 4.65
C PRO A 209 7.70 -20.79 4.22
N PHE A 210 6.66 -20.84 5.07
CA PHE A 210 5.33 -20.36 4.73
C PHE A 210 4.93 -19.09 5.49
N PHE A 211 5.90 -18.34 6.03
CA PHE A 211 5.66 -17.03 6.61
C PHE A 211 5.70 -15.96 5.51
N GLU A 212 4.51 -15.50 5.08
CA GLU A 212 4.33 -14.67 3.89
C GLU A 212 5.09 -13.33 3.95
N ASP A 213 5.23 -12.75 5.15
CA ASP A 213 5.94 -11.48 5.38
C ASP A 213 7.40 -11.51 4.90
N PHE A 214 8.09 -12.66 4.91
CA PHE A 214 9.46 -12.75 4.40
C PHE A 214 9.54 -12.44 2.92
N TYR A 215 8.56 -12.95 2.17
CA TYR A 215 8.47 -12.78 0.74
C TYR A 215 7.98 -11.39 0.37
N TYR A 216 6.98 -10.88 1.09
CA TYR A 216 6.53 -9.50 0.90
C TYR A 216 7.65 -8.48 1.18
N THR A 217 8.35 -8.60 2.31
CA THR A 217 9.41 -7.64 2.66
C THR A 217 10.58 -7.70 1.68
N LYS A 218 10.92 -8.89 1.15
CA LYS A 218 11.86 -9.01 0.03
C LYS A 218 11.32 -8.37 -1.23
N ALA A 219 10.09 -8.65 -1.65
CA ALA A 219 9.51 -8.01 -2.84
C ALA A 219 9.46 -6.47 -2.70
N HIS A 220 9.22 -5.95 -1.50
CA HIS A 220 9.31 -4.52 -1.22
C HIS A 220 10.74 -3.99 -1.39
N TYR A 221 11.76 -4.71 -0.90
CA TYR A 221 13.17 -4.37 -1.12
C TYR A 221 13.55 -4.32 -2.61
N LEU A 222 12.91 -5.17 -3.44
CA LEU A 222 13.14 -5.26 -4.88
C LEU A 222 12.36 -4.23 -5.72
N LEU A 223 11.65 -3.28 -5.11
CA LEU A 223 11.03 -2.21 -5.91
C LEU A 223 12.10 -1.27 -6.49
N PRO A 224 11.85 -0.67 -7.67
CA PRO A 224 12.79 0.25 -8.34
C PRO A 224 13.21 1.46 -7.52
N ARG A 225 12.33 1.94 -6.63
CA ARG A 225 12.61 3.05 -5.71
C ARG A 225 13.50 2.69 -4.53
N TRP A 226 13.81 1.41 -4.38
CA TRP A 226 14.64 0.88 -3.30
C TRP A 226 15.91 0.28 -3.90
N HIS A 227 16.04 -1.04 -3.90
CA HIS A 227 17.28 -1.74 -4.24
C HIS A 227 17.12 -2.67 -5.45
N GLY A 228 15.97 -2.63 -6.12
CA GLY A 228 15.69 -3.48 -7.27
C GLY A 228 15.58 -2.73 -8.60
N LYS A 229 15.43 -3.51 -9.66
CA LYS A 229 15.19 -3.02 -11.02
C LYS A 229 13.71 -3.10 -11.37
N LYS A 230 13.30 -2.37 -12.42
CA LYS A 230 11.94 -2.48 -12.96
C LYS A 230 11.67 -3.94 -13.36
N GLY A 231 10.56 -4.51 -12.88
CA GLY A 231 10.17 -5.89 -13.14
C GLY A 231 10.73 -6.93 -12.16
N GLU A 232 11.71 -6.56 -11.32
CA GLU A 232 12.45 -7.55 -10.54
C GLU A 232 11.62 -8.17 -9.41
N TRP A 233 10.77 -7.38 -8.74
CA TRP A 233 9.91 -7.92 -7.69
C TRP A 233 8.81 -8.83 -8.27
N GLU A 234 8.31 -8.52 -9.48
CA GLU A 234 7.35 -9.35 -10.20
C GLU A 234 7.94 -10.70 -10.60
N GLU A 235 9.16 -10.68 -11.15
CA GLU A 235 9.92 -11.88 -11.48
C GLU A 235 10.17 -12.75 -10.24
N PHE A 236 10.62 -12.12 -9.14
CA PHE A 236 10.79 -12.80 -7.85
C PHE A 236 9.49 -13.44 -7.35
N ALA A 237 8.36 -12.73 -7.40
CA ALA A 237 7.08 -13.27 -6.94
C ALA A 237 6.65 -14.50 -7.77
N LEU A 238 6.88 -14.48 -9.09
CA LEU A 238 6.59 -15.61 -9.98
C LEU A 238 7.55 -16.79 -9.76
N GLU A 239 8.82 -16.52 -9.50
CA GLU A 239 9.80 -17.55 -9.15
C GLU A 239 9.40 -18.27 -7.86
N ILE A 240 9.08 -17.53 -6.80
CA ILE A 240 8.63 -18.10 -5.52
C ILE A 240 7.35 -18.91 -5.70
N ARG A 241 6.39 -18.40 -6.48
CA ARG A 241 5.17 -19.15 -6.81
C ARG A 241 5.49 -20.52 -7.39
N LYS A 242 6.43 -20.58 -8.34
CA LYS A 242 6.84 -21.81 -9.02
C LYS A 242 7.66 -22.72 -8.09
N GLN A 243 8.61 -22.16 -7.35
CA GLN A 243 9.51 -22.90 -6.46
C GLN A 243 8.73 -23.60 -5.34
N ILE A 244 7.77 -22.91 -4.71
CA ILE A 244 6.95 -23.50 -3.64
C ILE A 244 5.88 -24.42 -4.21
N GLY A 245 5.24 -24.02 -5.32
CA GLY A 245 4.23 -24.81 -6.01
C GLY A 245 2.91 -24.96 -5.24
N GLY A 246 1.92 -25.53 -5.94
CA GLY A 246 0.58 -25.78 -5.40
C GLY A 246 -0.11 -24.52 -4.85
N LYS A 247 -1.09 -24.74 -3.96
CA LYS A 247 -1.89 -23.66 -3.35
C LYS A 247 -1.02 -22.73 -2.50
N LYS A 248 -0.04 -23.26 -1.77
CA LYS A 248 0.86 -22.45 -0.93
C LYS A 248 1.68 -21.45 -1.75
N GLY A 249 2.25 -21.87 -2.88
CA GLY A 249 2.99 -20.97 -3.77
C GLY A 249 2.11 -19.89 -4.38
N SER A 250 0.90 -20.25 -4.83
CA SER A 250 -0.08 -19.28 -5.35
C SER A 250 -0.56 -18.29 -4.27
N SER A 251 -0.80 -18.75 -3.04
CA SER A 251 -1.21 -17.88 -1.93
C SER A 251 -0.12 -16.89 -1.54
N ILE A 252 1.16 -17.30 -1.50
CA ILE A 252 2.28 -16.39 -1.25
C ILE A 252 2.39 -15.34 -2.37
N TYR A 253 2.25 -15.76 -3.64
CA TYR A 253 2.22 -14.82 -4.76
C TYR A 253 1.10 -13.78 -4.62
N ALA A 254 -0.11 -14.23 -4.30
CA ALA A 254 -1.24 -13.32 -4.07
C ALA A 254 -1.00 -12.37 -2.90
N TYR A 255 -0.44 -12.88 -1.80
CA TYR A 255 -0.07 -12.05 -0.65
C TYR A 255 0.94 -10.96 -1.02
N ILE A 256 1.99 -11.28 -1.77
CA ILE A 256 2.98 -10.29 -2.25
C ILE A 256 2.28 -9.19 -3.06
N CYS A 257 1.50 -9.57 -4.07
CA CYS A 257 0.79 -8.62 -4.94
C CYS A 257 -0.16 -7.73 -4.13
N LYS A 258 -0.90 -8.33 -3.19
CA LYS A 258 -1.82 -7.65 -2.27
C LYS A 258 -1.15 -6.63 -1.38
N MET A 259 -0.02 -6.99 -0.79
CA MET A 259 0.69 -6.09 0.09
C MET A 259 1.35 -4.96 -0.69
N LEU A 260 1.88 -5.25 -1.88
CA LEU A 260 2.51 -4.23 -2.72
C LEU A 260 1.50 -3.29 -3.39
N SER A 261 0.28 -3.75 -3.71
CA SER A 261 -0.76 -2.89 -4.29
C SER A 261 -1.11 -1.70 -3.40
N ARG A 262 -0.89 -1.80 -2.08
CA ARG A 262 -1.10 -0.73 -1.10
C ARG A 262 -0.18 0.47 -1.28
N TYR A 263 0.93 0.31 -2.02
CA TYR A 263 1.83 1.41 -2.38
C TYR A 263 1.39 2.13 -3.66
N TYR A 264 0.34 1.65 -4.31
CA TYR A 264 -0.22 2.22 -5.51
C TYR A 264 -1.56 2.88 -5.21
N PRO A 265 -1.98 3.85 -6.02
CA PRO A 265 -3.34 4.36 -5.97
C PRO A 265 -4.32 3.22 -6.23
N HIS A 266 -5.52 3.33 -5.66
CA HIS A 266 -6.51 2.24 -5.70
C HIS A 266 -6.73 1.66 -7.11
N ASP A 267 -6.74 2.46 -8.17
CA ASP A 267 -6.99 1.98 -9.54
C ASP A 267 -5.72 1.97 -10.41
N GLY A 268 -4.55 2.16 -9.80
CA GLY A 268 -3.27 2.33 -10.49
C GLY A 268 -2.41 1.07 -10.58
N PHE A 269 -2.68 0.03 -9.78
CA PHE A 269 -1.78 -1.11 -9.62
C PHE A 269 -1.52 -1.83 -10.95
N PHE A 270 -2.54 -2.39 -11.60
CA PHE A 270 -2.39 -3.13 -12.86
C PHE A 270 -1.95 -2.27 -14.05
N GLY A 271 -2.04 -0.94 -13.96
CA GLY A 271 -1.61 -0.03 -15.03
C GLY A 271 -0.09 0.15 -15.11
N VAL A 272 0.65 -0.17 -14.04
CA VAL A 272 2.09 0.13 -13.94
C VAL A 272 2.96 -1.07 -13.57
N VAL A 273 2.34 -2.20 -13.22
CA VAL A 273 3.03 -3.45 -12.85
C VAL A 273 2.71 -4.55 -13.85
N ASN A 274 3.60 -5.54 -14.00
CA ASN A 274 3.39 -6.69 -14.87
C ASN A 274 2.81 -7.90 -14.11
N VAL A 275 1.73 -7.69 -13.36
CA VAL A 275 1.06 -8.75 -12.60
C VAL A 275 -0.01 -9.41 -13.47
N ASP A 276 0.09 -10.73 -13.59
CA ASP A 276 -0.92 -11.55 -14.26
C ASP A 276 -2.15 -11.73 -13.36
N TRP A 277 -3.29 -11.20 -13.80
CA TRP A 277 -4.54 -11.27 -13.06
C TRP A 277 -5.03 -12.70 -12.82
N GLU A 278 -4.92 -13.61 -13.79
CA GLU A 278 -5.40 -14.99 -13.63
C GLU A 278 -4.61 -15.72 -12.56
N LYS A 279 -3.28 -15.49 -12.49
CA LYS A 279 -2.43 -16.03 -11.43
C LYS A 279 -2.78 -15.45 -10.06
N LEU A 280 -3.06 -14.14 -9.99
CA LEU A 280 -3.43 -13.46 -8.76
C LEU A 280 -4.79 -13.94 -8.26
N LYS A 281 -5.78 -14.00 -9.15
CA LYS A 281 -7.13 -14.53 -8.89
C LYS A 281 -7.08 -15.96 -8.35
N GLN A 282 -6.25 -16.83 -8.94
CA GLN A 282 -6.06 -18.18 -8.41
C GLN A 282 -5.46 -18.16 -7.00
N GLY A 283 -4.44 -17.33 -6.75
CA GLY A 283 -3.84 -17.22 -5.43
C GLY A 283 -4.79 -16.68 -4.36
N MET A 284 -5.70 -15.75 -4.72
CA MET A 284 -6.76 -15.29 -3.81
C MET A 284 -7.73 -16.42 -3.45
N LYS A 285 -8.18 -17.20 -4.44
CA LYS A 285 -9.00 -18.40 -4.19
C LYS A 285 -8.28 -19.46 -3.35
N ASP A 286 -6.97 -19.65 -3.60
CA ASP A 286 -6.16 -20.61 -2.85
C ASP A 286 -5.98 -20.17 -1.38
N ILE A 287 -5.92 -18.86 -1.08
CA ILE A 287 -5.91 -18.33 0.30
C ILE A 287 -7.22 -18.70 1.00
N GLU A 288 -8.36 -18.43 0.36
CA GLU A 288 -9.68 -18.77 0.88
C GLU A 288 -9.80 -20.28 1.15
N GLU A 289 -9.36 -21.14 0.23
CA GLU A 289 -9.48 -22.59 0.44
C GLU A 289 -8.57 -23.09 1.57
N LEU A 290 -7.38 -22.50 1.73
CA LEU A 290 -6.42 -22.90 2.76
C LEU A 290 -6.79 -22.40 4.16
N TYR A 291 -7.39 -21.23 4.26
CA TYR A 291 -7.52 -20.51 5.53
C TYR A 291 -8.95 -20.03 5.83
N GLY A 292 -9.90 -20.23 4.92
CA GLY A 292 -11.23 -19.62 4.97
C GLY A 292 -11.22 -18.15 4.53
N THR A 293 -12.42 -17.55 4.49
CA THR A 293 -12.61 -16.16 4.06
C THR A 293 -12.95 -15.26 5.25
N SER A 294 -12.26 -14.13 5.36
CA SER A 294 -12.66 -13.00 6.20
C SER A 294 -13.30 -11.91 5.35
N ASN A 295 -14.07 -11.01 5.98
CA ASN A 295 -14.63 -9.85 5.29
C ASN A 295 -13.52 -8.99 4.63
N ARG A 296 -12.38 -8.85 5.33
CA ARG A 296 -11.17 -8.21 4.82
C ARG A 296 -10.70 -8.84 3.51
N HIS A 297 -10.51 -10.16 3.50
CA HIS A 297 -10.05 -10.90 2.32
C HIS A 297 -11.03 -10.78 1.16
N LEU A 298 -12.34 -10.90 1.42
CA LEU A 298 -13.38 -10.76 0.41
C LEU A 298 -13.35 -9.38 -0.26
N ASN A 299 -13.24 -8.32 0.54
CA ASN A 299 -13.12 -6.95 0.03
C ASN A 299 -11.81 -6.74 -0.75
N GLU A 300 -10.67 -7.27 -0.29
CA GLU A 300 -9.39 -7.20 -1.01
C GLU A 300 -9.47 -7.92 -2.36
N PHE A 301 -10.10 -9.10 -2.41
CA PHE A 301 -10.29 -9.85 -3.65
C PHE A 301 -11.21 -9.10 -4.62
N LEU A 302 -12.33 -8.60 -4.13
CA LEU A 302 -13.26 -7.82 -4.93
C LEU A 302 -12.60 -6.56 -5.49
N SER A 303 -11.84 -5.81 -4.67
CA SER A 303 -11.12 -4.63 -5.13
C SER A 303 -10.15 -4.96 -6.27
N MET A 304 -9.41 -6.07 -6.17
CA MET A 304 -8.51 -6.47 -7.25
C MET A 304 -9.24 -6.93 -8.52
N ALA A 305 -10.34 -7.68 -8.39
CA ALA A 305 -11.16 -8.08 -9.55
C ALA A 305 -11.71 -6.86 -10.28
N CYS A 306 -12.19 -5.90 -9.50
CA CYS A 306 -12.62 -4.59 -9.97
C CYS A 306 -11.50 -3.83 -10.69
N GLN A 307 -10.29 -3.78 -10.14
CA GLN A 307 -9.14 -3.11 -10.77
C GLN A 307 -8.66 -3.81 -12.05
N ALA A 308 -8.76 -5.15 -12.10
CA ALA A 308 -8.37 -5.97 -13.25
C ALA A 308 -9.44 -6.05 -14.35
N ASP A 309 -10.54 -5.30 -14.22
CA ASP A 309 -11.68 -5.30 -15.12
C ASP A 309 -12.38 -6.68 -15.28
N ASP A 310 -12.20 -7.59 -14.31
CA ASP A 310 -12.86 -8.90 -14.28
C ASP A 310 -14.28 -8.77 -13.73
N LYS A 311 -15.17 -8.34 -14.62
CA LYS A 311 -16.57 -8.04 -14.31
C LYS A 311 -17.31 -9.24 -13.74
N LYS A 312 -17.05 -10.44 -14.26
CA LYS A 312 -17.72 -11.67 -13.82
C LYS A 312 -17.32 -11.99 -12.37
N MET A 313 -16.02 -11.98 -12.08
CA MET A 313 -15.53 -12.20 -10.72
C MET A 313 -16.02 -11.11 -9.76
N ALA A 314 -16.05 -9.84 -10.20
CA ALA A 314 -16.60 -8.76 -9.39
C ALA A 314 -18.08 -8.97 -9.05
N GLN A 315 -18.92 -9.41 -10.00
CA GLN A 315 -20.33 -9.72 -9.75
C GLN A 315 -20.49 -10.84 -8.70
N GLU A 316 -19.78 -11.96 -8.87
CA GLU A 316 -19.80 -13.08 -7.91
C GLU A 316 -19.41 -12.62 -6.50
N LEU A 317 -18.35 -11.81 -6.39
CA LEU A 317 -17.88 -11.29 -5.11
C LEU A 317 -18.81 -10.22 -4.52
N PHE A 318 -19.50 -9.42 -5.34
CA PHE A 318 -20.50 -8.45 -4.88
C PHE A 318 -21.76 -9.11 -4.33
N GLU A 319 -22.18 -10.24 -4.91
CA GLU A 319 -23.28 -11.06 -4.39
C GLU A 319 -22.94 -11.63 -3.01
N TRP A 320 -21.71 -12.10 -2.84
CA TRP A 320 -21.25 -12.60 -1.55
C TRP A 320 -21.06 -11.48 -0.51
N LEU A 321 -20.50 -10.34 -0.92
CA LEU A 321 -20.24 -9.21 -0.03
C LEU A 321 -21.51 -8.63 0.60
N GLY A 322 -22.62 -8.59 -0.13
CA GLY A 322 -23.80 -7.82 0.29
C GLY A 322 -23.42 -6.35 0.52
N ASP A 323 -23.74 -5.82 1.70
CA ASP A 323 -23.42 -4.43 2.10
C ASP A 323 -22.20 -4.30 3.01
N ASP A 324 -21.48 -5.40 3.32
CA ASP A 324 -20.38 -5.44 4.31
C ASP A 324 -19.03 -4.94 3.77
N TRP A 325 -19.04 -3.75 3.16
CA TRP A 325 -17.82 -3.16 2.58
C TRP A 325 -16.82 -2.75 3.65
N ASP A 326 -15.53 -2.86 3.33
CA ASP A 326 -14.45 -2.55 4.26
C ASP A 326 -13.80 -1.17 3.98
N GLU A 327 -13.87 -0.25 4.94
CA GLU A 327 -13.32 1.10 4.81
C GLU A 327 -11.81 1.13 4.56
N TYR A 328 -11.04 0.23 5.15
CA TYR A 328 -9.60 0.21 4.93
C TYR A 328 -9.24 -0.29 3.52
N VAL A 329 -10.05 -1.16 2.91
CA VAL A 329 -9.82 -1.57 1.50
C VAL A 329 -10.27 -0.47 0.54
N TRP A 330 -11.48 0.03 0.70
CA TRP A 330 -12.12 0.92 -0.28
C TRP A 330 -11.87 2.40 -0.01
N GLY A 331 -11.46 2.78 1.19
CA GLY A 331 -11.27 4.16 1.67
C GLY A 331 -12.58 4.95 1.82
N LYS A 332 -13.48 4.87 0.85
CA LYS A 332 -14.77 5.57 0.81
C LYS A 332 -15.84 4.67 0.22
N GLN A 333 -17.03 4.73 0.83
CA GLN A 333 -18.19 3.95 0.39
C GLN A 333 -18.58 4.21 -1.07
N TRP A 334 -18.48 5.47 -1.53
CA TRP A 334 -18.82 5.80 -2.91
C TRP A 334 -18.01 4.97 -3.92
N ARG A 335 -16.78 4.57 -3.58
CA ARG A 335 -15.92 3.79 -4.47
C ARG A 335 -16.47 2.39 -4.71
N VAL A 336 -16.87 1.69 -3.65
CA VAL A 336 -17.47 0.35 -3.76
C VAL A 336 -18.80 0.42 -4.52
N GLU A 337 -19.60 1.46 -4.31
CA GLU A 337 -20.86 1.67 -5.02
C GLU A 337 -20.67 1.91 -6.52
N GLN A 338 -19.65 2.67 -6.92
CA GLN A 338 -19.32 2.87 -8.33
C GLN A 338 -18.88 1.58 -8.99
N TYR A 339 -18.02 0.81 -8.31
CA TYR A 339 -17.61 -0.50 -8.80
C TYR A 339 -18.78 -1.48 -8.90
N ARG A 340 -19.73 -1.43 -7.96
CA ARG A 340 -20.96 -2.22 -8.04
C ARG A 340 -21.79 -1.84 -9.26
N LYS A 341 -22.01 -0.55 -9.50
CA LYS A 341 -22.70 -0.06 -10.71
C LYS A 341 -21.99 -0.50 -12.00
N TRP A 342 -20.66 -0.43 -12.03
CA TRP A 342 -19.87 -0.91 -13.16
C TRP A 342 -20.07 -2.41 -13.38
N ALA A 343 -19.98 -3.20 -12.30
CA ALA A 343 -20.11 -4.66 -12.35
C ALA A 343 -21.47 -5.10 -12.91
N TYR A 344 -22.56 -4.35 -12.69
CA TYR A 344 -23.89 -4.68 -13.23
C TYR A 344 -24.29 -3.91 -14.50
N SER A 345 -23.43 -3.04 -15.05
CA SER A 345 -23.76 -2.29 -16.27
C SER A 345 -23.75 -3.17 -17.53
N ALA A 346 -24.34 -2.71 -18.64
CA ALA A 346 -24.28 -3.45 -19.92
C ALA A 346 -22.92 -3.29 -20.66
N GLY A 347 -22.09 -2.32 -20.28
CA GLY A 347 -20.81 -2.02 -20.95
C GLY A 347 -19.65 -2.90 -20.49
N LYS A 348 -18.66 -3.13 -21.37
CA LYS A 348 -17.42 -3.86 -21.04
C LYS A 348 -16.39 -3.00 -20.30
N GLY A 349 -16.39 -1.69 -20.53
CA GLY A 349 -15.45 -0.75 -19.91
C GLY A 349 -16.05 0.03 -18.74
N LYS A 350 -15.19 0.73 -17.99
CA LYS A 350 -15.59 1.64 -16.91
C LYS A 350 -15.94 3.06 -17.40
N GLU A 351 -15.96 3.26 -18.71
CA GLU A 351 -16.33 4.54 -19.34
C GLU A 351 -17.74 4.96 -18.92
N GLY A 352 -17.86 6.17 -18.35
CA GLY A 352 -19.15 6.71 -17.89
C GLY A 352 -19.63 6.25 -16.51
N VAL A 353 -18.92 5.32 -15.84
CA VAL A 353 -19.27 4.88 -14.48
C VAL A 353 -18.57 5.71 -13.41
N TRP A 354 -17.40 6.27 -13.72
CA TRP A 354 -16.68 7.18 -12.83
C TRP A 354 -17.34 8.57 -12.76
N LYS A 355 -18.48 8.68 -12.09
CA LYS A 355 -19.01 9.99 -11.70
C LYS A 355 -18.33 10.45 -10.42
N THR A 356 -17.20 11.13 -10.57
CA THR A 356 -16.66 11.99 -9.52
C THR A 356 -17.44 13.30 -9.48
N GLU A 357 -17.30 14.08 -8.40
CA GLU A 357 -17.89 15.43 -8.31
C GLU A 357 -17.43 16.39 -9.42
N VAL A 358 -16.49 16.04 -10.31
CA VAL A 358 -16.03 16.95 -11.37
C VAL A 358 -16.22 16.42 -12.79
N SER A 359 -16.39 15.11 -12.98
CA SER A 359 -16.66 14.49 -14.29
C SER A 359 -17.89 15.05 -15.01
N HIS A 360 -18.92 15.46 -14.26
CA HIS A 360 -20.16 16.05 -14.79
C HIS A 360 -19.96 17.44 -15.40
N LEU A 361 -18.80 18.07 -15.19
CA LEU A 361 -18.51 19.41 -15.70
C LEU A 361 -18.24 19.45 -17.20
N LYS A 362 -18.09 18.29 -17.86
CA LYS A 362 -17.95 18.26 -19.32
C LYS A 362 -19.18 18.88 -19.98
N GLY A 363 -18.97 19.95 -20.75
CA GLY A 363 -20.00 20.74 -21.40
C GLY A 363 -20.45 21.97 -20.60
N GLU A 364 -20.03 22.10 -19.34
CA GLU A 364 -20.36 23.23 -18.49
C GLU A 364 -19.41 24.41 -18.72
N GLU A 365 -19.91 25.62 -18.45
CA GLU A 365 -19.11 26.84 -18.45
C GLU A 365 -18.26 26.92 -17.17
N LEU A 366 -16.95 27.06 -17.35
CA LEU A 366 -16.01 27.32 -16.27
C LEU A 366 -15.97 28.84 -16.02
N LYS A 367 -16.53 29.27 -14.90
CA LYS A 367 -16.49 30.68 -14.49
C LYS A 367 -15.05 31.21 -14.50
N ASP A 368 -14.88 32.43 -15.00
CA ASP A 368 -13.57 33.09 -15.02
C ASP A 368 -13.00 33.15 -13.59
N PHE A 369 -11.72 32.82 -13.47
CA PHE A 369 -11.00 32.81 -12.21
C PHE A 369 -9.74 33.66 -12.34
N GLY A 370 -9.28 34.23 -11.23
CA GLY A 370 -8.05 35.00 -11.15
C GLY A 370 -7.19 34.49 -10.02
N PHE A 371 -6.02 33.95 -10.33
CA PHE A 371 -5.03 33.56 -9.33
C PHE A 371 -3.70 34.23 -9.63
N LYS A 372 -2.90 34.45 -8.58
CA LYS A 372 -1.49 34.82 -8.77
C LYS A 372 -0.68 33.56 -9.03
N ASP A 373 0.19 33.60 -10.03
CA ASP A 373 1.17 32.55 -10.26
C ASP A 373 2.31 32.61 -9.23
N THR A 374 3.30 31.74 -9.36
CA THR A 374 4.47 31.72 -8.45
C THR A 374 5.38 32.95 -8.56
N ASN A 375 5.25 33.74 -9.64
CA ASN A 375 5.98 34.99 -9.86
C ASN A 375 5.18 36.21 -9.36
N GLY A 376 3.94 36.02 -8.91
CA GLY A 376 3.05 37.06 -8.42
C GLY A 376 2.18 37.71 -9.50
N GLU A 377 2.25 37.23 -10.75
CA GLU A 377 1.47 37.72 -11.87
C GLU A 377 0.03 37.21 -11.83
N LEU A 378 -0.93 38.09 -12.13
CA LEU A 378 -2.35 37.73 -12.13
C LEU A 378 -2.72 36.98 -13.42
N VAL A 379 -2.97 35.68 -13.29
CA VAL A 379 -3.44 34.80 -14.35
C VAL A 379 -4.96 34.73 -14.31
N LYS A 380 -5.61 35.06 -15.43
CA LYS A 380 -7.07 34.91 -15.61
C LYS A 380 -7.40 34.00 -16.77
N LEU A 381 -8.38 33.12 -16.62
CA LEU A 381 -8.83 32.22 -17.68
C LEU A 381 -9.19 33.00 -18.95
N SER A 382 -9.96 34.09 -18.79
CA SER A 382 -10.37 35.00 -19.88
C SER A 382 -9.22 35.70 -20.61
N ARG A 383 -8.00 35.70 -20.07
CA ARG A 383 -6.83 36.40 -20.62
C ARG A 383 -5.77 35.49 -21.24
N LEU A 384 -5.96 34.18 -21.21
CA LEU A 384 -4.94 33.22 -21.69
C LEU A 384 -4.81 33.20 -23.22
N GLY A 385 -5.88 33.52 -23.95
CA GLY A 385 -5.84 33.75 -25.40
C GLY A 385 -5.55 32.53 -26.29
N ALA A 386 -5.40 31.33 -25.71
CA ALA A 386 -5.17 30.09 -26.44
C ALA A 386 -6.46 29.41 -26.89
N ASP A 387 -6.41 28.67 -28.00
CA ASP A 387 -7.54 27.91 -28.52
C ASP A 387 -8.03 26.85 -27.53
N LEU A 388 -7.09 26.20 -26.85
CA LEU A 388 -7.30 25.28 -25.74
C LEU A 388 -6.47 25.66 -24.52
N ILE A 389 -7.02 25.39 -23.34
CA ILE A 389 -6.36 25.57 -22.05
C ILE A 389 -6.40 24.22 -21.33
N LEU A 390 -5.23 23.68 -20.98
CA LEU A 390 -5.11 22.48 -20.16
C LEU A 390 -4.83 22.88 -18.71
N ILE A 391 -5.83 22.69 -17.84
CA ILE A 391 -5.69 22.95 -16.41
C ILE A 391 -5.39 21.64 -15.71
N ASN A 392 -4.18 21.49 -15.18
CA ASN A 392 -3.78 20.38 -14.34
C ASN A 392 -3.96 20.74 -12.87
N VAL A 393 -4.85 20.04 -12.17
CA VAL A 393 -5.01 20.13 -10.72
C VAL A 393 -4.19 19.02 -10.07
N TRP A 394 -3.23 19.39 -9.24
CA TRP A 394 -2.28 18.44 -8.63
C TRP A 394 -1.99 18.77 -7.17
N LYS A 395 -1.33 17.83 -6.47
CA LYS A 395 -0.89 17.98 -5.09
C LYS A 395 0.57 17.54 -4.93
N PRO A 396 1.46 18.35 -4.35
CA PRO A 396 2.86 17.98 -4.13
C PRO A 396 3.00 16.71 -3.29
N GLU A 397 2.11 16.51 -2.31
CA GLU A 397 2.11 15.33 -1.44
C GLU A 397 1.67 14.06 -2.17
N VAL A 398 0.88 14.20 -3.23
CA VAL A 398 0.43 13.08 -4.07
C VAL A 398 1.47 12.78 -5.14
N CYS A 399 2.07 13.80 -5.80
CA CYS A 399 3.18 13.62 -6.74
C CYS A 399 4.36 12.82 -6.17
N LYS A 400 4.56 12.91 -4.86
CA LYS A 400 5.52 12.13 -4.07
C LYS A 400 5.39 10.60 -4.21
N LEU A 401 4.19 10.09 -4.53
CA LEU A 401 3.94 8.65 -4.78
C LEU A 401 4.18 8.24 -6.24
N TYR A 402 4.23 9.20 -7.18
CA TYR A 402 4.28 8.94 -8.63
C TYR A 402 5.60 9.36 -9.30
N CYS A 403 6.45 10.13 -8.61
CA CYS A 403 7.72 10.66 -9.13
C CYS A 403 8.77 9.57 -9.43
N GLU A 404 8.57 8.33 -8.96
CA GLU A 404 9.57 7.25 -9.08
C GLU A 404 9.22 6.20 -10.15
N THR A 405 8.08 6.31 -10.84
CA THR A 405 7.67 5.36 -11.89
C THR A 405 7.39 6.03 -13.23
N SER A 406 8.25 6.93 -13.74
CA SER A 406 8.24 7.36 -15.15
C SER A 406 6.92 7.98 -15.70
N TYR A 407 6.00 8.38 -14.83
CA TYR A 407 4.81 9.19 -15.16
C TYR A 407 4.98 10.60 -14.59
N ASP A 408 6.09 11.24 -14.97
CA ASP A 408 6.46 12.59 -14.54
C ASP A 408 5.42 13.58 -15.06
N GLY A 409 4.39 13.89 -14.26
CA GLY A 409 3.37 14.87 -14.64
C GLY A 409 3.97 16.20 -15.08
N ILE A 410 5.04 16.66 -14.42
CA ILE A 410 5.79 17.85 -14.81
C ILE A 410 6.50 17.66 -16.16
N ASP A 411 7.30 16.60 -16.34
CA ASP A 411 8.04 16.40 -17.60
C ASP A 411 7.12 16.11 -18.79
N VAL A 412 5.99 15.44 -18.55
CA VAL A 412 4.93 15.23 -19.54
C VAL A 412 4.30 16.55 -19.93
N LEU A 413 3.95 17.40 -18.96
CA LEU A 413 3.38 18.72 -19.22
C LEU A 413 4.40 19.66 -19.89
N ASN A 414 5.67 19.60 -19.51
CA ASN A 414 6.74 20.34 -20.17
C ASN A 414 6.88 19.94 -21.64
N LYS A 415 6.92 18.63 -21.92
CA LYS A 415 6.95 18.10 -23.30
C LYS A 415 5.70 18.48 -24.09
N LEU A 416 4.54 18.57 -23.45
CA LEU A 416 3.33 19.05 -24.12
C LEU A 416 3.42 20.54 -24.40
N ASN A 417 3.88 21.34 -23.44
CA ASN A 417 4.04 22.77 -23.61
C ASN A 417 5.04 23.11 -24.73
N GLU A 418 6.10 22.31 -24.90
CA GLU A 418 7.05 22.41 -26.01
C GLU A 418 6.47 21.94 -27.36
N ALA A 419 5.52 21.00 -27.33
CA ALA A 419 4.97 20.38 -28.53
C ALA A 419 3.84 21.18 -29.21
N PHE A 420 3.30 22.21 -28.55
CA PHE A 420 2.21 23.04 -29.05
C PHE A 420 2.62 24.51 -28.99
N SER A 421 2.15 25.32 -29.94
CA SER A 421 2.35 26.77 -29.84
C SER A 421 1.49 27.37 -28.73
N GLU A 422 1.92 28.52 -28.18
CA GLU A 422 1.17 29.23 -27.16
C GLU A 422 -0.26 29.63 -27.58
N LYS A 423 -0.50 29.73 -28.88
CA LYS A 423 -1.83 30.02 -29.44
C LYS A 423 -2.72 28.78 -29.49
N GLU A 424 -2.14 27.60 -29.71
CA GLU A 424 -2.87 26.32 -29.76
C GLU A 424 -3.21 25.82 -28.36
N LEU A 425 -2.26 25.91 -27.42
CA LEU A 425 -2.40 25.37 -26.08
C LEU A 425 -1.70 26.26 -25.04
N LYS A 426 -2.42 26.58 -23.97
CA LYS A 426 -1.81 27.07 -22.71
C LYS A 426 -2.01 26.03 -21.61
N ILE A 427 -0.95 25.74 -20.86
CA ILE A 427 -0.98 24.81 -19.74
C ILE A 427 -0.90 25.57 -18.42
N ILE A 428 -1.79 25.23 -17.48
CA ILE A 428 -1.82 25.78 -16.13
C ILE A 428 -1.79 24.64 -15.13
N GLY A 429 -0.78 24.61 -14.26
CA GLY A 429 -0.77 23.74 -13.09
C GLY A 429 -1.31 24.47 -11.86
N ILE A 430 -2.47 24.05 -11.34
CA ILE A 430 -3.05 24.56 -10.08
C ILE A 430 -2.79 23.54 -8.98
N SER A 431 -2.23 24.00 -7.87
CA SER A 431 -1.93 23.13 -6.73
C SER A 431 -2.32 23.75 -5.40
N ARG A 432 -2.87 22.89 -4.53
CA ARG A 432 -3.09 23.17 -3.11
C ARG A 432 -2.35 22.13 -2.30
N GLY A 433 -1.31 22.56 -1.60
CA GLY A 433 -0.52 21.68 -0.76
C GLY A 433 0.57 22.45 -0.02
N ASN A 434 1.44 21.70 0.64
CA ASN A 434 2.54 22.22 1.42
C ASN A 434 3.49 23.02 0.51
N LYS A 435 3.53 24.34 0.74
CA LYS A 435 4.36 25.30 -0.01
C LYS A 435 5.85 24.94 0.01
N MET A 436 6.36 24.36 1.10
CA MET A 436 7.76 23.92 1.20
C MET A 436 8.03 22.69 0.32
N THR A 437 7.11 21.72 0.29
CA THR A 437 7.20 20.56 -0.60
C THR A 437 7.16 20.98 -2.07
N ALA A 438 6.25 21.89 -2.42
CA ALA A 438 6.17 22.44 -3.77
C ALA A 438 7.47 23.18 -4.15
N LYS A 439 7.98 24.05 -3.26
CA LYS A 439 9.22 24.79 -3.49
C LYS A 439 10.39 23.85 -3.79
N ARG A 440 10.60 22.82 -2.97
CA ARG A 440 11.68 21.84 -3.17
C ARG A 440 11.54 21.05 -4.48
N LEU A 441 10.31 20.73 -4.89
CA LEU A 441 10.07 20.06 -6.17
C LEU A 441 10.50 20.97 -7.34
N LEU A 442 10.13 22.25 -7.28
CA LEU A 442 10.45 23.25 -8.30
C LEU A 442 11.93 23.65 -8.30
N GLU A 443 12.68 23.41 -7.22
CA GLU A 443 14.15 23.54 -7.20
C GLU A 443 14.86 22.43 -7.98
N THR A 444 14.20 21.28 -8.19
CA THR A 444 14.79 20.09 -8.85
C THR A 444 14.29 19.82 -10.26
N LYS A 445 13.21 20.49 -10.67
CA LYS A 445 12.53 20.28 -11.96
C LYS A 445 12.15 21.64 -12.53
N ASP A 446 12.66 21.95 -13.71
CA ASP A 446 12.26 23.15 -14.45
C ASP A 446 10.82 22.99 -14.93
N VAL A 447 9.97 23.96 -14.64
CA VAL A 447 8.59 24.00 -15.11
C VAL A 447 8.49 25.08 -16.17
N ASN A 448 8.16 24.70 -17.41
CA ASN A 448 8.11 25.63 -18.54
C ASN A 448 6.70 26.18 -18.83
N TYR A 449 5.73 25.89 -17.95
CA TYR A 449 4.33 26.32 -18.04
C TYR A 449 3.89 27.08 -16.79
N THR A 450 2.73 27.73 -16.84
CA THR A 450 2.25 28.56 -15.73
C THR A 450 1.87 27.71 -14.52
N LEU A 451 2.39 28.07 -13.35
CA LEU A 451 2.13 27.38 -12.09
C LEU A 451 1.47 28.30 -11.06
N ILE A 452 0.38 27.82 -10.47
CA ILE A 452 -0.44 28.53 -9.50
C ILE A 452 -0.47 27.72 -8.20
N MET A 453 -0.02 28.35 -7.12
CA MET A 453 -0.04 27.79 -5.77
C MET A 453 -1.05 28.56 -4.93
N VAL A 454 -2.12 27.88 -4.49
CA VAL A 454 -3.21 28.51 -3.75
C VAL A 454 -3.43 27.85 -2.40
N ASP A 455 -3.77 28.67 -1.40
CA ASP A 455 -4.22 28.18 -0.08
C ASP A 455 -5.68 27.67 -0.15
N PHE A 456 -6.49 28.31 -1.01
CA PHE A 456 -7.88 27.95 -1.25
C PHE A 456 -8.13 27.76 -2.75
N MET A 457 -8.73 26.62 -3.12
CA MET A 457 -9.20 26.39 -4.49
C MET A 457 -10.65 26.85 -4.61
N ALA A 458 -10.98 27.55 -5.69
CA ALA A 458 -12.37 27.82 -6.04
C ALA A 458 -13.03 26.56 -6.61
N TYR A 459 -14.37 26.52 -6.59
CA TYR A 459 -15.12 25.54 -7.39
C TYR A 459 -14.83 25.78 -8.89
N PRO A 460 -14.65 24.73 -9.70
CA PRO A 460 -14.78 23.31 -9.38
C PRO A 460 -13.53 22.64 -8.80
N PHE A 461 -12.36 23.29 -8.83
CA PHE A 461 -11.10 22.69 -8.41
C PHE A 461 -11.09 22.23 -6.95
N SER A 462 -11.86 22.90 -6.07
CA SER A 462 -12.05 22.48 -4.66
C SER A 462 -12.70 21.11 -4.48
N LYS A 463 -13.42 20.62 -5.49
CA LYS A 463 -14.11 19.33 -5.51
C LYS A 463 -13.31 18.21 -6.18
N VAL A 464 -12.10 18.51 -6.65
CA VAL A 464 -11.18 17.49 -7.17
C VAL A 464 -10.74 16.59 -6.01
N GLU A 465 -11.09 15.31 -6.08
CA GLU A 465 -10.68 14.29 -5.11
C GLU A 465 -9.56 13.38 -5.65
N THR A 466 -9.51 13.20 -6.98
CA THR A 466 -8.48 12.44 -7.68
C THR A 466 -7.36 13.36 -8.14
N TYR A 467 -6.11 13.01 -7.86
CA TYR A 467 -4.94 13.80 -8.30
C TYR A 467 -3.94 12.90 -9.04
N PRO A 468 -3.37 13.34 -10.18
CA PRO A 468 -3.71 14.57 -10.90
C PRO A 468 -5.11 14.49 -11.55
N THR A 469 -5.73 15.65 -11.79
CA THR A 469 -6.90 15.78 -12.67
C THR A 469 -6.61 16.85 -13.72
N PHE A 470 -7.03 16.63 -14.96
CA PHE A 470 -6.81 17.53 -16.08
C PHE A 470 -8.17 17.99 -16.63
N PHE A 471 -8.32 19.29 -16.81
CA PHE A 471 -9.46 19.89 -17.51
C PHE A 471 -8.95 20.44 -18.84
N ILE A 472 -9.57 20.03 -19.95
CA ILE A 472 -9.37 20.66 -21.26
C ILE A 472 -10.50 21.66 -21.42
N VAL A 473 -10.15 22.94 -21.54
CA VAL A 473 -11.09 24.06 -21.59
C VAL A 473 -10.92 24.78 -22.92
N SER A 474 -12.01 25.19 -23.55
CA SER A 474 -11.97 26.00 -24.76
C SER A 474 -11.58 27.44 -24.46
N LYS A 475 -11.13 28.20 -25.46
CA LYS A 475 -10.92 29.66 -25.32
C LYS A 475 -12.14 30.41 -24.76
N ASP A 476 -13.33 29.87 -25.00
CA ASP A 476 -14.62 30.48 -24.65
C ASP A 476 -15.06 30.07 -23.23
N GLY A 477 -14.22 29.37 -22.47
CA GLY A 477 -14.45 29.02 -21.07
C GLY A 477 -15.23 27.73 -20.84
N PHE A 478 -15.52 26.94 -21.88
CA PHE A 478 -16.26 25.68 -21.71
C PHE A 478 -15.33 24.49 -21.45
N VAL A 479 -15.68 23.65 -20.47
CA VAL A 479 -14.95 22.41 -20.20
C VAL A 479 -15.29 21.39 -21.28
N LEU A 480 -14.31 21.08 -22.13
CA LEU A 480 -14.47 20.13 -23.22
C LEU A 480 -14.24 18.68 -22.77
N GLU A 481 -13.34 18.48 -21.80
CA GLU A 481 -13.01 17.16 -21.27
C GLU A 481 -12.42 17.26 -19.86
N VAL A 482 -12.71 16.25 -19.03
CA VAL A 482 -12.11 16.06 -17.70
C VAL A 482 -11.45 14.69 -17.67
N LEU A 483 -10.16 14.63 -17.33
CA LEU A 483 -9.36 13.41 -17.28
C LEU A 483 -8.79 13.26 -15.87
N GLU A 484 -9.12 12.17 -15.19
CA GLU A 484 -8.69 11.94 -13.81
C GLU A 484 -7.63 10.86 -13.69
N GLY A 485 -6.73 11.03 -12.71
CA GLY A 485 -5.59 10.17 -12.48
C GLY A 485 -4.47 10.39 -13.49
N SER A 486 -3.33 9.75 -13.25
CA SER A 486 -2.13 9.87 -14.09
C SER A 486 -2.43 9.59 -15.57
N LYS A 487 -1.80 10.38 -16.44
CA LYS A 487 -1.89 10.24 -17.91
C LYS A 487 -0.48 10.30 -18.51
N THR A 488 -0.25 9.47 -19.50
CA THR A 488 0.94 9.54 -20.36
C THR A 488 0.89 10.78 -21.25
N TYR A 489 2.06 11.16 -21.79
CA TYR A 489 2.15 12.14 -22.87
C TYR A 489 1.23 11.81 -24.05
N LYS A 490 1.17 10.53 -24.46
CA LYS A 490 0.36 10.10 -25.60
C LYS A 490 -1.13 10.28 -25.33
N GLU A 491 -1.62 9.89 -24.15
CA GLU A 491 -3.03 10.03 -23.77
C GLU A 491 -3.46 11.50 -23.74
N LEU A 492 -2.67 12.37 -23.10
CA LEU A 492 -2.95 13.81 -23.06
C LEU A 492 -2.90 14.43 -24.45
N LYS A 493 -1.88 14.11 -25.26
CA LYS A 493 -1.77 14.62 -26.63
C LYS A 493 -2.97 14.22 -27.49
N ILE A 494 -3.43 12.97 -27.41
CA ILE A 494 -4.61 12.50 -28.13
C ILE A 494 -5.86 13.27 -27.66
N ALA A 495 -6.03 13.46 -26.35
CA ALA A 495 -7.17 14.20 -25.82
C ALA A 495 -7.17 15.67 -26.30
N ILE A 496 -6.01 16.34 -26.28
CA ILE A 496 -5.86 17.71 -26.78
C ILE A 496 -6.24 17.77 -28.27
N LEU A 497 -5.62 16.95 -29.13
CA LEU A 497 -5.85 16.96 -30.58
C LEU A 497 -7.32 16.70 -30.94
N ARG A 498 -7.95 15.73 -30.26
CA ARG A 498 -9.38 15.41 -30.46
C ARG A 498 -10.28 16.62 -30.17
N ASN A 499 -9.96 17.42 -29.15
CA ASN A 499 -10.72 18.61 -28.80
C ASN A 499 -10.36 19.83 -29.67
N SER A 500 -9.16 19.86 -30.26
CA SER A 500 -8.76 20.89 -31.25
C SER A 500 -9.55 20.77 -32.57
N HIS A 501 -9.90 19.56 -33.00
CA HIS A 501 -10.59 19.31 -34.28
C HIS A 501 -12.11 19.54 -34.24
N SER A 502 -12.74 19.52 -33.06
CA SER A 502 -14.19 19.72 -32.86
C SER A 502 -14.72 21.06 -33.40
N LYS A 503 -13.88 22.11 -33.49
CA LYS A 503 -14.27 23.42 -34.02
C LYS A 503 -14.32 23.51 -35.56
N LYS A 504 -13.80 22.54 -36.32
CA LYS A 504 -13.82 22.61 -37.80
C LYS A 504 -15.10 22.09 -38.47
N GLY A 505 -16.02 21.48 -37.71
CA GLY A 505 -17.25 20.85 -38.23
C GLY A 505 -18.56 21.63 -38.04
N LYS A 506 -18.51 22.86 -37.53
CA LYS A 506 -19.68 23.74 -37.41
C LYS A 506 -19.41 25.06 -38.14
N LYS A 507 -19.45 25.02 -39.47
CA LYS A 507 -19.65 26.19 -40.33
C LYS A 507 -20.66 25.85 -41.39
#